data_AF-A0A955ERY1-F1
#
_entry.id   AF-A0A955ERY1-F1
#
_cell.length_a   1.000
_cell.length_b   1.000
_cell.length_c   1.000
_cell.angle_alpha   90.00
_cell.angle_beta   90.00
_cell.angle_gamma   90.00
#
_symmetry.space_group_name_H-M   'P 1'
#
loop_
_entity.id
_entity.type
_entity.pdbx_description
1 polymer ?
#
loop_
_entity_poly.entity_id
_entity_poly.type
_entity_poly.pdbx_seq_one_letter_code
_entity_poly.pdbx_strand_id
1 'polypeptide(L)'
;MRQLYSGLAIWNLLVQAGFLVLVVLQAGTPVVSPRAFLLSAMFVPVFCLIVHSLLIVHFIGSMKWIQQSGPTAGIDDTQPLRRAWIKGPMFPLLVVAMLVWVAVGILAGGMADGQVPAAVVIGLTVLGVALDVAILPLARRGITANKARLVDMQQRMEQRIAAGQVRDDDAEVLLPESGHAGGKTLAFLGLNVWVLYAYNRYVLRHLNEPIWPYAVACALLVGVGLVMMYRYERPDPT
;
A
#
# COMPACT_ATOMS: atom_id res chain seq x y z
N MET A 1 2.00 -13.42 0.66
CA MET A 1 1.03 -12.30 0.83
C MET A 1 0.81 -11.88 2.28
N ARG A 2 0.28 -12.72 3.19
CA ARG A 2 0.00 -12.32 4.59
C ARG A 2 1.23 -11.78 5.34
N GLN A 3 2.38 -12.45 5.20
CA GLN A 3 3.65 -12.02 5.80
C GLN A 3 4.13 -10.68 5.22
N LEU A 4 4.03 -10.50 3.90
CA LEU A 4 4.39 -9.25 3.23
C LEU A 4 3.60 -8.05 3.77
N TYR A 5 2.26 -8.14 3.82
CA TYR A 5 1.43 -7.04 4.35
C TYR A 5 1.63 -6.81 5.85
N SER A 6 1.86 -7.87 6.63
CA SER A 6 2.13 -7.72 8.05
C SER A 6 3.48 -7.05 8.30
N GLY A 7 4.51 -7.43 7.54
CA GLY A 7 5.83 -6.80 7.57
C GLY A 7 5.75 -5.33 7.15
N LEU A 8 5.04 -5.04 6.04
CA LEU A 8 4.84 -3.67 5.57
C LEU A 8 4.09 -2.81 6.60
N ALA A 9 3.07 -3.36 7.26
CA ALA A 9 2.31 -2.64 8.28
C ALA A 9 3.14 -2.38 9.55
N ILE A 10 3.93 -3.37 10.01
CA ILE A 10 4.86 -3.17 11.13
C ILE A 10 5.88 -2.10 10.77
N TRP A 11 6.47 -2.18 9.58
CA TRP A 11 7.43 -1.19 9.12
C TRP A 11 6.83 0.21 9.03
N ASN A 12 5.60 0.33 8.51
CA ASN A 12 4.85 1.59 8.48
C ASN A 12 4.68 2.18 9.89
N LEU A 13 4.23 1.37 10.86
CA LEU A 13 4.10 1.83 12.25
C LEU A 13 5.43 2.26 12.87
N LEU A 14 6.53 1.57 12.57
CA LEU A 14 7.85 1.96 13.06
C LEU A 14 8.30 3.31 12.49
N VAL A 15 8.09 3.54 11.20
CA VAL A 15 8.38 4.82 10.54
C VAL A 15 7.55 5.95 11.16
N GLN A 16 6.25 5.71 11.39
CA GLN A 16 5.36 6.68 12.03
C GLN A 16 5.73 6.97 13.48
N ALA A 17 6.09 5.94 14.27
CA ALA A 17 6.55 6.10 15.64
C ALA A 17 7.85 6.92 15.70
N GLY A 18 8.81 6.63 14.80
CA GLY A 18 10.03 7.43 14.68
C GLY A 18 9.72 8.89 14.33
N PHE A 19 8.79 9.13 13.42
CA PHE A 19 8.36 10.48 13.09
C PHE A 19 7.67 11.20 14.25
N LEU A 20 6.80 10.51 15.00
CA LEU A 20 6.16 11.07 16.19
C LEU A 20 7.21 11.53 17.21
N VAL A 21 8.24 10.72 17.45
CA VAL A 21 9.37 11.09 18.31
C VAL A 21 10.07 12.35 17.75
N LEU A 22 10.33 12.42 16.45
CA LEU A 22 10.93 13.61 15.83
C LEU A 22 10.07 14.86 16.00
N VAL A 23 8.75 14.76 15.82
CA VAL A 23 7.81 15.89 16.03
C VAL A 23 7.84 16.34 17.49
N VAL A 24 7.79 15.42 18.46
CA VAL A 24 7.84 15.74 19.89
C VAL A 24 9.17 16.39 20.27
N LEU A 25 10.29 15.87 19.76
CA LEU A 25 11.61 16.46 19.98
C LEU A 25 11.67 17.88 19.41
N GLN A 26 11.26 18.07 18.15
CA GLN A 26 11.23 19.38 17.49
C GLN A 26 10.37 20.40 18.26
N ALA A 27 9.28 19.96 18.89
CA ALA A 27 8.38 20.81 19.66
C ALA A 27 8.98 21.28 21.00
N GLY A 28 9.71 20.40 21.70
CA GLY A 28 10.25 20.69 23.04
C GLY A 28 11.60 21.40 22.99
N THR A 29 12.50 20.93 22.13
CA THR A 29 13.85 21.45 21.97
C THR A 29 14.30 21.20 20.52
N PRO A 30 14.63 22.23 19.73
CA PRO A 30 15.02 22.07 18.33
C PRO A 30 16.45 21.50 18.21
N VAL A 31 16.65 20.28 18.71
CA VAL A 31 17.88 19.48 18.60
C VAL A 31 17.95 18.84 17.22
N VAL A 32 16.81 18.67 16.55
CA VAL A 32 16.73 18.15 15.18
C VAL A 32 16.98 19.31 14.22
N SER A 33 17.89 19.10 13.25
CA SER A 33 18.10 20.10 12.20
C SER A 33 16.77 20.38 11.45
N PRO A 34 16.40 21.64 11.18
CA PRO A 34 15.16 21.97 10.47
C PRO A 34 15.01 21.22 9.15
N ARG A 35 16.14 21.04 8.44
CA ARG A 35 16.19 20.27 7.19
C ARG A 35 15.80 18.80 7.39
N ALA A 36 16.40 18.11 8.37
CA ALA A 36 16.07 16.71 8.63
C ALA A 36 14.59 16.57 9.02
N PHE A 37 14.07 17.48 9.83
CA PHE A 37 12.67 17.49 10.21
C PHE A 37 11.74 17.64 9.00
N LEU A 38 11.99 18.62 8.12
CA LEU A 38 11.18 18.84 6.90
C LEU A 38 11.24 17.64 5.95
N LEU A 39 12.42 17.04 5.76
CA LEU A 39 12.55 15.84 4.93
C LEU A 39 11.75 14.67 5.51
N SER A 40 11.79 14.46 6.82
CA SER A 40 10.97 13.43 7.49
C SER A 40 9.48 13.75 7.40
N ALA A 41 9.10 15.01 7.55
CA ALA A 41 7.72 15.49 7.46
C ALA A 41 7.11 15.29 6.07
N MET A 42 7.92 15.26 5.02
CA MET A 42 7.47 14.90 3.68
C MET A 42 7.52 13.38 3.45
N PHE A 43 8.64 12.74 3.82
CA PHE A 43 8.87 11.31 3.56
C PHE A 43 7.84 10.42 4.24
N VAL A 44 7.53 10.67 5.51
CA VAL A 44 6.67 9.78 6.32
C VAL A 44 5.25 9.75 5.79
N PRO A 45 4.55 10.88 5.54
CA PRO A 45 3.26 10.87 4.89
C PRO A 45 3.26 10.17 3.53
N VAL A 46 4.23 10.47 2.67
CA VAL A 46 4.32 9.84 1.34
C VAL A 46 4.48 8.33 1.47
N PHE A 47 5.33 7.87 2.39
CA PHE A 47 5.50 6.46 2.68
C PHE A 47 4.20 5.81 3.17
N CYS A 48 3.47 6.46 4.09
CA CYS A 48 2.18 5.97 4.58
C CYS A 48 1.15 5.86 3.45
N LEU A 49 1.04 6.92 2.63
CA LEU A 49 0.13 6.95 1.47
C LEU A 49 0.44 5.84 0.48
N ILE A 50 1.71 5.55 0.24
CA ILE A 50 2.15 4.42 -0.60
C ILE A 50 1.66 3.09 -0.01
N VAL A 51 1.87 2.86 1.29
CA VAL A 51 1.43 1.64 1.98
C VAL A 51 -0.10 1.47 1.89
N HIS A 52 -0.85 2.54 2.13
CA HIS A 52 -2.31 2.56 1.99
C HIS A 52 -2.76 2.29 0.55
N SER A 53 -2.08 2.90 -0.42
CA SER A 53 -2.37 2.73 -1.84
C SER A 53 -2.14 1.29 -2.30
N LEU A 54 -1.06 0.66 -1.86
CA LEU A 54 -0.78 -0.76 -2.14
C LEU A 54 -1.91 -1.65 -1.62
N LEU A 55 -2.43 -1.38 -0.42
CA LEU A 55 -3.54 -2.12 0.14
C LEU A 55 -4.83 -1.93 -0.69
N ILE A 56 -5.16 -0.69 -1.06
CA ILE A 56 -6.31 -0.38 -1.92
C ILE A 56 -6.19 -1.12 -3.26
N VAL A 57 -5.05 -0.97 -3.95
CA VAL A 57 -4.82 -1.57 -5.27
C VAL A 57 -4.94 -3.09 -5.20
N HIS A 58 -4.41 -3.72 -4.15
CA HIS A 58 -4.55 -5.16 -3.96
C HIS A 58 -6.01 -5.60 -3.86
N PHE A 59 -6.81 -4.90 -3.06
CA PHE A 59 -8.21 -5.24 -2.91
C PHE A 59 -9.02 -4.95 -4.17
N ILE A 60 -8.79 -3.82 -4.84
CA ILE A 60 -9.45 -3.49 -6.11
C ILE A 60 -9.10 -4.55 -7.18
N GLY A 61 -7.82 -4.88 -7.33
CA GLY A 61 -7.36 -5.90 -8.28
C GLY A 61 -7.97 -7.26 -8.00
N SER A 62 -8.00 -7.68 -6.74
CA SER A 62 -8.63 -8.94 -6.34
C SER A 62 -10.15 -8.94 -6.61
N MET A 63 -10.85 -7.84 -6.34
CA MET A 63 -12.29 -7.76 -6.60
C MET A 63 -12.61 -7.74 -8.08
N LYS A 64 -11.81 -7.04 -8.88
CA LYS A 64 -11.94 -7.04 -10.33
C LYS A 64 -11.76 -8.45 -10.88
N TRP A 65 -10.74 -9.18 -10.41
CA TRP A 65 -10.53 -10.57 -10.80
C TRP A 65 -11.72 -11.47 -10.42
N ILE A 66 -12.25 -11.33 -9.20
CA ILE A 66 -13.43 -12.07 -8.75
C ILE A 66 -14.64 -11.77 -9.63
N GLN A 67 -14.84 -10.52 -10.04
CA GLN A 67 -15.97 -10.13 -10.91
C GLN A 67 -15.84 -10.71 -12.31
N GLN A 68 -14.63 -10.75 -12.85
CA GLN A 68 -14.38 -11.28 -14.20
C GLN A 68 -14.43 -12.81 -14.22
N SER A 69 -13.95 -13.47 -13.16
CA SER A 69 -13.83 -14.93 -13.09
C SER A 69 -15.02 -15.61 -12.41
N GLY A 70 -15.82 -14.86 -11.66
CA GLY A 70 -16.98 -15.34 -10.91
C GLY A 70 -17.98 -16.12 -11.77
N PRO A 71 -18.44 -15.57 -12.91
CA PRO A 71 -19.37 -16.28 -13.80
C PRO A 71 -18.81 -17.63 -14.28
N THR A 72 -17.53 -17.69 -14.63
CA THR A 72 -16.87 -18.93 -15.05
C THR A 72 -16.72 -19.92 -13.90
N ALA A 73 -16.57 -19.46 -12.66
CA ALA A 73 -16.60 -20.28 -11.46
C ALA A 73 -18.03 -20.67 -11.01
N GLY A 74 -19.08 -20.24 -11.72
CA GLY A 74 -20.48 -20.52 -11.39
C GLY A 74 -21.03 -19.66 -10.26
N ILE A 75 -20.47 -18.45 -10.09
CA ILE A 75 -20.90 -17.45 -9.13
C ILE A 75 -21.67 -16.36 -9.89
N ASP A 76 -23.00 -16.41 -9.78
CA ASP A 76 -23.89 -15.55 -10.58
C ASP A 76 -23.90 -14.08 -10.13
N ASP A 77 -23.64 -13.80 -8.85
CA ASP A 77 -23.61 -12.42 -8.33
C ASP A 77 -22.39 -12.14 -7.45
N THR A 78 -21.49 -11.31 -7.97
CA THR A 78 -20.29 -10.83 -7.27
C THR A 78 -20.47 -9.41 -6.69
N GLN A 79 -21.62 -8.75 -6.92
CA GLN A 79 -21.88 -7.40 -6.39
C GLN A 79 -21.90 -7.29 -4.86
N PRO A 80 -22.42 -8.27 -4.09
CA PRO A 80 -22.41 -8.21 -2.64
C PRO A 80 -20.98 -8.12 -2.09
N LEU A 81 -20.02 -8.76 -2.76
CA LEU A 81 -18.61 -8.75 -2.37
C LEU A 81 -18.00 -7.36 -2.53
N ARG A 82 -18.29 -6.69 -3.65
CA ARG A 82 -17.87 -5.30 -3.89
C ARG A 82 -18.50 -4.34 -2.88
N ARG A 83 -19.79 -4.47 -2.62
CA ARG A 83 -20.50 -3.62 -1.65
C ARG A 83 -19.95 -3.81 -0.24
N ALA A 84 -19.67 -5.04 0.16
CA ALA A 84 -19.09 -5.34 1.47
C ALA A 84 -17.70 -4.71 1.65
N TRP A 85 -16.91 -4.57 0.58
CA TRP A 85 -15.61 -3.90 0.65
C TRP A 85 -15.73 -2.37 0.71
N ILE A 86 -16.48 -1.76 -0.22
CA ILE A 86 -16.62 -0.29 -0.31
C ILE A 86 -17.36 0.27 0.92
N LYS A 87 -18.44 -0.40 1.34
CA LYS A 87 -19.24 0.00 2.51
C LYS A 87 -18.70 -0.57 3.81
N GLY A 88 -17.71 -1.46 3.73
CA GLY A 88 -17.07 -2.04 4.90
C GLY A 88 -16.26 -0.97 5.65
N PRO A 89 -16.00 -1.15 6.95
CA PRO A 89 -15.32 -0.16 7.78
C PRO A 89 -13.87 0.11 7.35
N MET A 90 -13.23 -0.83 6.65
CA MET A 90 -11.81 -0.74 6.29
C MET A 90 -11.53 0.37 5.26
N PHE A 91 -12.33 0.46 4.19
CA PHE A 91 -12.10 1.44 3.12
C PHE A 91 -12.23 2.91 3.58
N PRO A 92 -13.34 3.35 4.23
CA PRO A 92 -13.45 4.72 4.70
C PRO A 92 -12.42 5.03 5.78
N LEU A 93 -12.11 4.09 6.68
CA LEU A 93 -11.08 4.30 7.69
C LEU A 93 -9.70 4.52 7.07
N LEU A 94 -9.38 3.78 6.00
CA LEU A 94 -8.12 3.92 5.28
C LEU A 94 -8.06 5.24 4.50
N VAL A 95 -9.16 5.68 3.87
CA VAL A 95 -9.23 7.01 3.24
C VAL A 95 -9.04 8.12 4.28
N VAL A 96 -9.68 8.01 5.44
CA VAL A 96 -9.49 8.98 6.53
C VAL A 96 -8.04 8.99 7.01
N ALA A 97 -7.41 7.83 7.19
CA ALA A 97 -6.00 7.74 7.56
C ALA A 97 -5.09 8.43 6.53
N MET A 98 -5.33 8.20 5.23
CA MET A 98 -4.61 8.89 4.16
C MET A 98 -4.76 10.41 4.24
N LEU A 99 -5.98 10.92 4.45
CA LEU A 99 -6.22 12.36 4.59
C LEU A 99 -5.53 12.94 5.82
N VAL A 100 -5.50 12.22 6.94
CA VAL A 100 -4.76 12.62 8.14
C VAL A 100 -3.27 12.73 7.83
N TRP A 101 -2.68 11.75 7.14
CA TRP A 101 -1.26 11.81 6.77
C TRP A 101 -0.96 12.95 5.79
N VAL A 102 -1.83 13.24 4.82
CA VAL A 102 -1.70 14.43 3.97
C VAL A 102 -1.69 15.71 4.81
N ALA A 103 -2.63 15.84 5.76
CA ALA A 103 -2.69 16.98 6.65
C ALA A 103 -1.43 17.12 7.52
N VAL A 104 -0.92 16.00 8.06
CA VAL A 104 0.35 15.97 8.81
C VAL A 104 1.51 16.50 7.96
N GLY A 105 1.64 16.06 6.70
CA GLY A 105 2.71 16.52 5.82
C GLY A 105 2.66 18.02 5.52
N ILE A 106 1.48 18.55 5.27
CA ILE A 106 1.28 19.99 5.00
C ILE A 106 1.55 20.81 6.28
N LEU A 107 0.97 20.42 7.41
CA LEU A 107 1.03 21.20 8.65
C LEU A 107 2.37 21.10 9.38
N ALA A 108 3.10 19.99 9.21
CA ALA A 108 4.44 19.87 9.76
C ALA A 108 5.42 20.89 9.15
N GLY A 109 5.26 21.25 7.86
CA GLY A 109 6.00 22.37 7.27
C GLY A 109 5.73 23.68 7.99
N GLY A 110 4.45 24.01 8.23
CA GLY A 110 4.06 25.21 8.97
C GLY A 110 4.51 25.20 10.44
N MET A 111 4.68 24.04 11.06
CA MET A 111 5.24 23.91 12.41
C MET A 111 6.73 24.27 12.45
N ALA A 112 7.50 23.88 11.44
CA ALA A 112 8.91 24.24 11.34
C ALA A 112 9.13 25.75 11.23
N ASP A 113 8.20 26.46 10.60
CA ASP A 113 8.21 27.92 10.46
C ASP A 113 7.52 28.65 11.63
N GLY A 114 7.03 27.93 12.64
CA GLY A 114 6.33 28.48 13.80
C GLY A 114 4.90 28.99 13.54
N GLN A 115 4.34 28.74 12.35
CA GLN A 115 2.99 29.14 11.97
C GLN A 115 1.91 28.21 12.52
N VAL A 116 2.25 26.93 12.72
CA VAL A 116 1.34 25.91 13.23
C VAL A 116 1.79 25.47 14.62
N PRO A 117 0.90 25.48 15.64
CA PRO A 117 1.24 24.98 16.97
C PRO A 117 1.61 23.50 16.93
N ALA A 118 2.72 23.13 17.59
CA ALA A 118 3.21 21.75 17.59
C ALA A 118 2.19 20.74 18.11
N ALA A 119 1.34 21.14 19.07
CA ALA A 119 0.27 20.30 19.60
C ALA A 119 -0.70 19.79 18.51
N VAL A 120 -0.93 20.58 17.46
CA VAL A 120 -1.79 20.17 16.32
C VAL A 120 -1.14 19.05 15.53
N VAL A 121 0.15 19.20 15.19
CA VAL A 121 0.90 18.18 14.43
C VAL A 121 1.08 16.90 15.24
N ILE A 122 1.39 17.02 16.53
CA ILE A 122 1.46 15.88 17.45
C ILE A 122 0.11 15.16 17.49
N GLY A 123 -0.99 15.89 17.71
CA GLY A 123 -2.33 15.32 17.78
C GLY A 123 -2.73 14.58 16.50
N LEU A 124 -2.47 15.17 15.33
CA LEU A 124 -2.73 14.52 14.04
C LEU A 124 -1.83 13.31 13.80
N THR A 125 -0.57 13.35 14.21
CA THR A 125 0.35 12.21 14.08
C THR A 125 -0.11 11.05 14.96
N VAL A 126 -0.51 11.32 16.22
CA VAL A 126 -1.09 10.31 17.13
C VAL A 126 -2.38 9.73 16.56
N LEU A 127 -3.25 10.57 16.01
CA LEU A 127 -4.47 10.12 15.34
C LEU A 127 -4.15 9.22 14.14
N GLY A 128 -3.18 9.61 13.29
CA GLY A 128 -2.73 8.80 12.15
C GLY A 128 -2.25 7.42 12.57
N VAL A 129 -1.38 7.35 13.59
CA VAL A 129 -0.91 6.08 14.18
C VAL A 129 -2.08 5.25 14.72
N ALA A 130 -2.99 5.86 15.47
CA ALA A 130 -4.15 5.16 16.03
C ALA A 130 -5.07 4.58 14.94
N LEU A 131 -5.31 5.33 13.87
CA LEU A 131 -6.06 4.87 12.70
C LEU A 131 -5.36 3.68 12.04
N ASP A 132 -4.04 3.76 11.84
CA ASP A 132 -3.26 2.68 11.24
C ASP A 132 -3.29 1.40 12.09
N VAL A 133 -3.16 1.53 13.41
CA VAL A 133 -3.33 0.42 14.36
C VAL A 133 -4.73 -0.18 14.27
N ALA A 134 -5.79 0.64 14.12
CA ALA A 134 -7.16 0.18 13.97
C ALA A 134 -7.41 -0.51 12.61
N ILE A 135 -6.72 -0.08 11.54
CA ILE A 135 -6.82 -0.69 10.20
C ILE A 135 -6.18 -2.08 10.17
N LEU A 136 -5.08 -2.32 10.89
CA LEU A 136 -4.37 -3.61 10.90
C LEU A 136 -5.26 -4.86 11.07
N PRO A 137 -6.11 -4.98 12.11
CA PRO A 137 -6.98 -6.15 12.25
C PRO A 137 -8.00 -6.26 11.12
N LEU A 138 -8.53 -5.14 10.62
CA LEU A 138 -9.49 -5.11 9.51
C LEU A 138 -8.84 -5.58 8.20
N ALA A 139 -7.64 -5.05 7.90
CA ALA A 139 -6.83 -5.44 6.76
C ALA A 139 -6.46 -6.92 6.82
N ARG A 140 -6.04 -7.44 7.97
CA ARG A 140 -5.72 -8.86 8.14
C ARG A 140 -6.93 -9.76 7.89
N ARG A 141 -8.09 -9.41 8.44
CA ARG A 141 -9.36 -10.14 8.18
C ARG A 141 -9.73 -10.07 6.71
N GLY A 142 -9.69 -8.88 6.11
CA GLY A 142 -9.98 -8.65 4.70
C GLY A 142 -9.07 -9.46 3.77
N ILE A 143 -7.76 -9.44 3.98
CA ILE A 143 -6.78 -10.20 3.18
C ILE A 143 -7.01 -11.70 3.33
N THR A 144 -7.29 -12.18 4.55
CA THR A 144 -7.53 -13.61 4.80
C THR A 144 -8.83 -14.08 4.15
N ALA A 145 -9.92 -13.31 4.30
CA ALA A 145 -11.20 -13.60 3.68
C ALA A 145 -11.11 -13.54 2.14
N ASN A 146 -10.39 -12.55 1.61
CA ASN A 146 -10.13 -12.43 0.19
C ASN A 146 -9.34 -13.63 -0.34
N LYS A 147 -8.25 -14.03 0.34
CA LYS A 147 -7.48 -15.23 -0.03
C LYS A 147 -8.34 -16.48 -0.03
N ALA A 148 -9.16 -16.69 1.00
CA ALA A 148 -10.05 -17.86 1.08
C ALA A 148 -11.02 -17.92 -0.11
N ARG A 149 -11.58 -16.77 -0.52
CA ARG A 149 -12.46 -16.67 -1.70
C ARG A 149 -11.73 -16.97 -3.00
N LEU A 150 -10.51 -16.45 -3.17
CA LEU A 150 -9.71 -16.74 -4.36
C LEU A 150 -9.43 -18.25 -4.48
N VAL A 151 -9.12 -18.92 -3.36
CA VAL A 151 -8.89 -20.37 -3.33
C VAL A 151 -10.18 -21.15 -3.64
N ASP A 152 -11.31 -20.79 -3.01
CA ASP A 152 -12.61 -21.43 -3.30
C ASP A 152 -13.01 -21.26 -4.78
N MET A 153 -12.83 -20.06 -5.34
CA MET A 153 -13.09 -19.80 -6.75
C MET A 153 -12.19 -20.63 -7.67
N GLN A 154 -10.90 -20.71 -7.36
CA GLN A 154 -9.97 -21.53 -8.12
C GLN A 154 -10.38 -23.01 -8.11
N GLN A 155 -10.72 -23.55 -6.93
CA GLN A 155 -11.18 -24.95 -6.79
C GLN A 155 -12.46 -25.22 -7.58
N ARG A 156 -13.46 -24.33 -7.52
CA ARG A 156 -14.69 -24.46 -8.31
C ARG A 156 -14.41 -24.43 -9.80
N MET A 157 -13.51 -23.56 -10.23
CA MET A 157 -13.12 -23.44 -11.64
C MET A 157 -12.44 -24.73 -12.12
N GLU A 158 -11.47 -25.25 -11.37
CA GLU A 158 -10.81 -26.53 -11.66
C GLU A 158 -11.82 -27.69 -11.76
N GLN A 159 -12.81 -27.75 -10.86
CA GLN A 159 -13.88 -28.76 -10.91
C GLN A 159 -14.75 -28.63 -12.18
N ARG A 160 -15.08 -27.40 -12.59
CA ARG A 160 -15.89 -27.17 -13.80
C ARG A 160 -15.12 -27.47 -15.09
N ILE A 161 -13.83 -27.19 -15.12
CA ILE A 161 -12.93 -27.58 -16.23
C ILE A 161 -12.87 -29.10 -16.31
N ALA A 162 -12.61 -29.79 -15.19
CA ALA A 162 -12.60 -31.26 -15.14
C ALA A 162 -13.94 -31.90 -15.56
N ALA A 163 -15.05 -31.22 -15.30
CA ALA A 163 -16.39 -31.62 -15.72
C ALA A 163 -16.72 -31.27 -17.19
N GLY A 164 -15.81 -30.64 -17.94
CA GLY A 164 -16.02 -30.21 -19.32
C GLY A 164 -17.04 -29.08 -19.49
N GLN A 165 -17.34 -28.33 -18.42
CA GLN A 165 -18.33 -27.25 -18.42
C GLN A 165 -17.74 -25.90 -18.85
N VAL A 166 -16.41 -25.79 -18.91
CA VAL A 166 -15.67 -24.59 -19.31
C VAL A 166 -14.65 -25.03 -20.36
N ARG A 167 -14.53 -24.28 -21.45
CA ARG A 167 -13.53 -24.55 -22.49
C ARG A 167 -12.15 -24.16 -21.96
N ASP A 168 -11.11 -24.91 -22.31
CA ASP A 168 -9.74 -24.62 -21.88
C ASP A 168 -9.29 -23.20 -22.29
N ASP A 169 -9.75 -22.71 -23.44
CA ASP A 169 -9.49 -21.35 -23.93
C ASP A 169 -10.02 -20.25 -22.97
N ASP A 170 -11.14 -20.52 -22.30
CA ASP A 170 -11.73 -19.61 -21.31
C ASP A 170 -11.00 -19.68 -19.96
N ALA A 171 -10.28 -20.78 -19.68
CA ALA A 171 -9.54 -20.98 -18.44
C ALA A 171 -8.23 -20.19 -18.39
N GLU A 172 -7.58 -19.97 -19.54
CA GLU A 172 -6.29 -19.28 -19.64
C GLU A 172 -6.40 -17.77 -19.30
N VAL A 173 -7.54 -17.15 -19.60
CA VAL A 173 -7.87 -15.75 -19.27
C VAL A 173 -8.07 -15.55 -17.75
N LEU A 174 -8.22 -16.64 -16.99
CA LEU A 174 -8.69 -16.62 -15.60
C LEU A 174 -7.58 -16.87 -14.58
N LEU A 175 -6.33 -17.02 -15.01
CA LEU A 175 -5.22 -17.15 -14.07
C LEU A 175 -5.20 -15.93 -13.13
N PRO A 176 -4.96 -16.14 -11.82
CA PRO A 176 -5.06 -15.09 -10.81
C PRO A 176 -4.03 -13.98 -11.04
N GLU A 177 -4.40 -12.94 -11.80
CA GLU A 177 -3.60 -11.75 -12.08
C GLU A 177 -3.07 -11.07 -10.82
N SER A 178 -3.59 -11.40 -9.64
CA SER A 178 -3.17 -10.84 -8.34
C SER A 178 -1.64 -10.83 -8.13
N GLY A 179 -0.91 -11.84 -8.58
CA GLY A 179 0.56 -11.88 -8.52
C GLY A 179 1.20 -10.90 -9.51
N HIS A 180 0.70 -10.91 -10.74
CA HIS A 180 1.18 -10.08 -11.83
C HIS A 180 0.84 -8.58 -11.64
N ALA A 181 -0.35 -8.27 -11.16
CA ALA A 181 -0.81 -6.92 -10.80
C ALA A 181 -0.05 -6.37 -9.59
N GLY A 182 0.21 -7.19 -8.57
CA GLY A 182 1.07 -6.83 -7.45
C GLY A 182 2.49 -6.48 -7.92
N GLY A 183 3.05 -7.30 -8.82
CA GLY A 183 4.36 -7.05 -9.42
C GLY A 183 4.42 -5.79 -10.27
N LYS A 184 3.42 -5.54 -11.14
CA LYS A 184 3.26 -4.30 -11.90
C LYS A 184 3.17 -3.07 -11.01
N THR A 185 2.43 -3.18 -9.91
CA THR A 185 2.28 -2.08 -8.94
C THR A 185 3.62 -1.76 -8.28
N LEU A 186 4.37 -2.76 -7.83
CA LEU A 186 5.71 -2.54 -7.24
C LEU A 186 6.70 -1.96 -8.25
N ALA A 187 6.68 -2.43 -9.50
CA ALA A 187 7.52 -1.88 -10.56
C ALA A 187 7.17 -0.41 -10.85
N PHE A 188 5.89 -0.08 -10.96
CA PHE A 188 5.42 1.29 -11.10
C PHE A 188 5.83 2.15 -9.90
N LEU A 189 5.68 1.63 -8.69
CA LEU A 189 6.05 2.35 -7.46
C LEU A 189 7.56 2.61 -7.39
N GLY A 190 8.39 1.67 -7.87
CA GLY A 190 9.82 1.84 -8.00
C GLY A 190 10.19 3.03 -8.89
N LEU A 191 9.47 3.23 -10.00
CA LEU A 191 9.63 4.41 -10.86
C LEU A 191 9.21 5.70 -10.15
N ASN A 192 8.19 5.66 -9.29
CA ASN A 192 7.73 6.84 -8.55
C ASN A 192 8.73 7.35 -7.50
N VAL A 193 9.68 6.52 -7.06
CA VAL A 193 10.79 6.96 -6.19
C VAL A 193 11.59 8.10 -6.83
N TRP A 194 11.67 8.14 -8.16
CA TRP A 194 12.35 9.22 -8.88
C TRP A 194 11.61 10.54 -8.83
N VAL A 195 10.29 10.55 -8.60
CA VAL A 195 9.52 11.78 -8.40
C VAL A 195 9.94 12.45 -7.09
N LEU A 196 10.15 11.67 -6.02
CA LEU A 196 10.71 12.16 -4.76
C LEU A 196 12.13 12.73 -4.94
N TYR A 197 12.99 12.02 -5.69
CA TYR A 197 14.33 12.52 -6.00
C TYR A 197 14.28 13.83 -6.79
N ALA A 198 13.47 13.89 -7.84
CA ALA A 198 13.28 15.08 -8.65
C ALA A 198 12.73 16.25 -7.83
N TYR A 199 11.78 15.98 -6.94
CA TYR A 199 11.25 16.98 -6.02
C TYR A 199 12.35 17.54 -5.11
N ASN A 200 13.13 16.69 -4.44
CA ASN A 200 14.22 17.13 -3.58
C ASN A 200 15.29 17.92 -4.36
N ARG A 201 15.65 17.45 -5.56
CA ARG A 201 16.68 18.08 -6.38
C ARG A 201 16.25 19.41 -6.97
N TYR A 202 15.06 19.46 -7.58
CA TYR A 202 14.64 20.61 -8.39
C TYR A 202 13.72 21.57 -7.63
N VAL A 203 12.86 21.07 -6.74
CA VAL A 203 11.93 21.91 -5.97
C VAL A 203 12.58 22.41 -4.69
N LEU A 204 13.15 21.50 -3.88
CA LEU A 204 13.86 21.88 -2.64
C LEU A 204 15.29 22.37 -2.90
N ARG A 205 15.75 22.35 -4.16
CA ARG A 205 17.08 22.79 -4.61
C ARG A 205 18.24 22.12 -3.86
N HIS A 206 18.07 20.86 -3.45
CA HIS A 206 19.10 20.10 -2.76
C HIS A 206 20.07 19.46 -3.76
N LEU A 207 21.05 20.24 -4.23
CA LEU A 207 22.01 19.80 -5.26
C LEU A 207 22.98 18.69 -4.79
N ASN A 208 23.17 18.54 -3.48
CA ASN A 208 24.08 17.56 -2.88
C ASN A 208 23.36 16.31 -2.33
N GLU A 209 22.07 16.14 -2.65
CA GLU A 209 21.32 14.95 -2.25
C GLU A 209 21.93 13.71 -2.94
N PRO A 210 22.39 12.69 -2.19
CA PRO A 210 22.95 11.49 -2.81
C PRO A 210 21.86 10.73 -3.57
N ILE A 211 22.16 10.31 -4.80
CA ILE A 211 21.21 9.57 -5.65
C ILE A 211 20.99 8.13 -5.19
N TRP A 212 21.96 7.54 -4.47
CA TRP A 212 21.99 6.11 -4.17
C TRP A 212 20.80 5.59 -3.33
N PRO A 213 20.22 6.31 -2.35
CA PRO A 213 19.08 5.79 -1.59
C PRO A 213 17.85 5.58 -2.48
N TYR A 214 17.62 6.51 -3.41
CA TYR A 214 16.53 6.44 -4.39
C TYR A 214 16.77 5.30 -5.38
N ALA A 215 18.01 5.14 -5.85
CA ALA A 215 18.39 4.05 -6.75
C ALA A 215 18.21 2.68 -6.08
N VAL A 216 18.62 2.52 -4.83
CA VAL A 216 18.44 1.28 -4.05
C VAL A 216 16.96 0.97 -3.83
N ALA A 217 16.17 1.96 -3.41
CA ALA A 217 14.73 1.78 -3.23
C ALA A 217 14.02 1.41 -4.54
N CYS A 218 14.36 2.08 -5.64
CA CYS A 218 13.86 1.75 -6.98
C CYS A 218 14.24 0.32 -7.37
N ALA A 219 15.52 -0.06 -7.23
CA ALA A 219 16.01 -1.39 -7.59
C ALA A 219 15.33 -2.49 -6.77
N LEU A 220 15.11 -2.28 -5.47
CA LEU A 220 14.39 -3.22 -4.61
C LEU A 220 12.93 -3.36 -5.04
N LEU A 221 12.21 -2.25 -5.24
CA LEU A 221 10.80 -2.26 -5.62
C LEU A 221 10.59 -2.91 -7.00
N VAL A 222 11.41 -2.52 -7.98
CA VAL A 222 11.37 -3.09 -9.34
C VAL A 222 11.81 -4.55 -9.30
N GLY A 223 12.88 -4.89 -8.60
CA GLY A 223 13.38 -6.26 -8.50
C GLY A 223 12.36 -7.21 -7.86
N VAL A 224 11.76 -6.83 -6.73
CA VAL A 224 10.69 -7.61 -6.10
C VAL A 224 9.47 -7.70 -7.02
N GLY A 225 9.10 -6.59 -7.69
CA GLY A 225 8.01 -6.57 -8.65
C GLY A 225 8.23 -7.53 -9.82
N LEU A 226 9.43 -7.52 -10.41
CA LEU A 226 9.83 -8.42 -11.49
C LEU A 226 9.87 -9.88 -11.04
N VAL A 227 10.42 -10.18 -9.86
CA VAL A 227 10.42 -11.54 -9.31
C VAL A 227 8.99 -12.05 -9.09
N MET A 228 8.08 -11.20 -8.63
CA MET A 228 6.66 -11.55 -8.49
C MET A 228 5.99 -11.82 -9.84
N MET A 229 6.30 -11.05 -10.88
CA MET A 229 5.78 -11.29 -12.23
C MET A 229 6.39 -12.55 -12.86
N TYR A 230 7.69 -12.79 -12.69
CA TYR A 230 8.38 -13.95 -13.25
C TYR A 230 7.92 -15.27 -12.62
N ARG A 231 7.78 -15.32 -11.29
CA ARG A 231 7.23 -16.50 -10.60
C ARG A 231 5.79 -16.79 -10.97
N TYR A 232 5.06 -15.80 -11.49
CA TYR A 232 3.71 -15.98 -12.00
C TYR A 232 3.71 -16.62 -13.39
N GLU A 233 4.65 -16.23 -14.26
CA GLU A 233 4.76 -16.79 -15.62
C GLU A 233 5.31 -18.22 -15.67
N ARG A 234 6.01 -18.65 -14.60
CA ARG A 234 6.50 -20.03 -14.46
C ARG A 234 5.98 -20.65 -13.17
N PRO A 235 4.73 -21.17 -13.15
CA PRO A 235 4.29 -21.99 -12.04
C PRO A 235 5.25 -23.19 -11.90
N ASP A 236 5.77 -23.42 -10.69
CA ASP A 236 6.67 -24.53 -10.43
C ASP A 236 6.02 -25.84 -10.93
N PRO A 237 6.74 -26.66 -11.72
CA PRO A 237 6.24 -27.98 -12.09
C PRO A 237 6.21 -28.82 -10.81
N THR A 238 5.01 -28.99 -10.25
CA THR A 238 4.73 -29.92 -9.15
C THR A 238 4.78 -31.35 -9.62
#